data_AF-A0A0Q7B7F4-F1
#
_entry.id   AF-A0A0Q7B7F4-F1
#
_cell.length_a   1.000
_cell.length_b   1.000
_cell.length_c   1.000
_cell.angle_alpha   90.00
_cell.angle_beta   90.00
_cell.angle_gamma   90.00
#
_symmetry.space_group_name_H-M   'P 1'
#
loop_
_entity.id
_entity.type
_entity.pdbx_description
1 polymer ?
#
loop_
_entity_poly.entity_id
_entity_poly.type
_entity_poly.pdbx_seq_one_letter_code
_entity_poly.pdbx_strand_id
1 'polypeptide(L)'
;MDGPDLTLDEARQRANLAFIASGAEFAFGNAAALPLPVAALKALHAGSPGVEAVHDGGLTAEVLCLHHAGRRWAVKRARTECLVRNPDGETSFLNELQRHAELAPLKLPGVASPVYGSLRNGLVVSPWIAGRHPGVLNERQARTLLESGCALIEQGFFEWDYSAGNLLDDGERLWLYDFGYCYRFDPLTQLNSAGHGLDHPQHHPAERIEGRHLFGALLDAGDDDDDALSHFIAFKQLAAQAYEALADRLAGRGATSCVLGHYRGLAAHWRQELADAPGGLYLAAAWQAHSSDLDDDLRGRSCTPRTLRRALWLQRALREHAAELRACGALSPADAALSDAALLQRLCQRELEARQHQL
;
A
#
# COMPACT_ATOMS: atom_id res chain seq x y z
N MET A 1 33.27 -14.34 -13.83
CA MET A 1 32.86 -13.03 -13.31
C MET A 1 31.36 -13.05 -13.40
N ASP A 2 30.73 -13.54 -12.34
CA ASP A 2 29.28 -13.48 -12.22
C ASP A 2 28.90 -12.00 -12.19
N GLY A 3 27.91 -11.61 -13.00
CA GLY A 3 27.43 -10.23 -13.03
C GLY A 3 26.92 -9.79 -11.65
N PRO A 4 26.68 -8.49 -11.41
CA PRO A 4 26.08 -8.06 -10.16
C PRO A 4 24.77 -8.83 -9.94
N ASP A 5 24.64 -9.45 -8.77
CA ASP A 5 23.41 -10.12 -8.34
C ASP A 5 22.29 -9.09 -8.41
N LEU A 6 21.28 -9.34 -9.25
CA LEU A 6 20.17 -8.41 -9.43
C LEU A 6 19.34 -8.38 -8.15
N THR A 7 18.89 -7.18 -7.77
CA THR A 7 17.88 -7.03 -6.72
C THR A 7 16.56 -7.69 -7.14
N LEU A 8 15.72 -8.01 -6.15
CA LEU A 8 14.38 -8.55 -6.37
C LEU A 8 13.53 -7.61 -7.25
N ASP A 9 13.65 -6.30 -7.04
CA ASP A 9 12.96 -5.29 -7.83
C ASP A 9 13.41 -5.27 -9.29
N GLU A 10 14.72 -5.24 -9.53
CA GLU A 10 15.27 -5.23 -10.89
C GLU A 10 14.94 -6.52 -11.63
N ALA A 11 15.01 -7.67 -10.96
CA ALA A 11 14.66 -8.96 -11.52
C ALA A 11 13.17 -8.99 -11.95
N ARG A 12 12.28 -8.52 -11.06
CA ARG A 12 10.84 -8.39 -11.33
C ARG A 12 10.57 -7.43 -12.50
N GLN A 13 11.10 -6.22 -12.44
CA GLN A 13 10.89 -5.19 -13.46
C GLN A 13 11.35 -5.69 -14.83
N ARG A 14 12.54 -6.28 -14.91
CA ARG A 14 13.06 -6.86 -16.15
C ARG A 14 12.16 -7.97 -16.68
N ALA A 15 11.67 -8.86 -15.82
CA ALA A 15 10.78 -9.94 -16.24
C ALA A 15 9.43 -9.42 -16.77
N ASN A 16 8.83 -8.46 -16.07
CA ASN A 16 7.55 -7.88 -16.48
C ASN A 16 7.66 -7.05 -17.76
N LEU A 17 8.72 -6.25 -17.90
CA LEU A 17 8.99 -5.49 -19.13
C LEU A 17 9.22 -6.42 -20.32
N ALA A 18 9.99 -7.51 -20.13
CA ALA A 18 10.19 -8.51 -21.17
C ALA A 18 8.88 -9.21 -21.56
N PHE A 19 8.00 -9.50 -20.59
CA PHE A 19 6.68 -10.07 -20.86
C PHE A 19 5.82 -9.12 -21.68
N ILE A 20 5.72 -7.84 -21.27
CA ILE A 20 4.96 -6.82 -22.01
C ILE A 20 5.50 -6.68 -23.44
N ALA A 21 6.82 -6.57 -23.60
CA ALA A 21 7.46 -6.42 -24.90
C ALA A 21 7.22 -7.63 -25.83
N SER A 22 6.96 -8.82 -25.27
CA SER A 22 6.65 -10.02 -26.07
C SER A 22 5.28 -9.96 -26.75
N GLY A 23 4.36 -9.11 -26.28
CA GLY A 23 2.97 -9.08 -26.75
C GLY A 23 2.15 -10.32 -26.39
N ALA A 24 2.70 -11.20 -25.54
CA ALA A 24 2.00 -12.37 -25.03
C ALA A 24 0.78 -11.97 -24.20
N GLU A 25 -0.21 -12.86 -24.15
CA GLU A 25 -1.37 -12.67 -23.29
C GLU A 25 -1.11 -13.23 -21.90
N PHE A 26 -1.45 -12.46 -20.88
CA PHE A 26 -1.69 -12.98 -19.54
C PHE A 26 -3.19 -12.89 -19.25
N ALA A 27 -3.83 -14.02 -18.97
CA ALA A 27 -5.22 -14.09 -18.58
C ALA A 27 -5.45 -15.18 -17.53
N PHE A 28 -6.45 -14.98 -16.68
CA PHE A 28 -6.91 -15.99 -15.72
C PHE A 28 -8.43 -16.00 -15.65
N GLY A 29 -8.96 -17.08 -15.06
CA GLY A 29 -10.41 -17.26 -14.91
C GLY A 29 -11.09 -17.75 -16.18
N ASN A 30 -12.42 -17.76 -16.16
CA ASN A 30 -13.23 -18.28 -17.25
C ASN A 30 -14.15 -17.17 -17.80
N ALA A 31 -13.95 -16.80 -19.07
CA ALA A 31 -14.79 -15.80 -19.73
C ALA A 31 -16.28 -16.18 -19.78
N ALA A 32 -16.61 -17.48 -19.73
CA ALA A 32 -17.99 -17.95 -19.66
C ALA A 32 -18.67 -17.69 -18.30
N ALA A 33 -17.90 -17.39 -17.25
CA ALA A 33 -18.41 -17.02 -15.93
C ALA A 33 -18.67 -15.51 -15.78
N LEU A 34 -18.39 -14.72 -16.83
CA LEU A 34 -18.62 -13.28 -16.84
C LEU A 34 -20.10 -12.93 -16.97
N PRO A 35 -20.54 -11.77 -16.43
CA PRO A 35 -21.92 -11.31 -16.59
C PRO A 35 -22.28 -10.97 -18.04
N LEU A 36 -21.29 -10.58 -18.85
CA LEU A 36 -21.45 -10.26 -20.28
C LEU A 36 -20.20 -10.73 -21.03
N PRO A 37 -20.28 -10.95 -22.36
CA PRO A 37 -19.10 -11.21 -23.18
C PRO A 37 -18.04 -10.11 -23.03
N VAL A 38 -16.76 -10.47 -23.12
CA VAL A 38 -15.62 -9.54 -22.96
C VAL A 38 -15.76 -8.28 -23.82
N ALA A 39 -16.16 -8.43 -25.08
CA ALA A 39 -16.36 -7.29 -25.98
C ALA A 39 -17.43 -6.31 -25.49
N ALA A 40 -18.53 -6.81 -24.90
CA ALA A 40 -19.59 -5.98 -24.34
C ALA A 40 -19.13 -5.27 -23.07
N LEU A 41 -18.39 -5.97 -22.18
CA LEU A 41 -17.81 -5.36 -20.97
C LEU A 41 -16.87 -4.21 -21.29
N LYS A 42 -16.02 -4.37 -22.32
CA LYS A 42 -15.12 -3.30 -22.77
C LYS A 42 -15.86 -2.10 -23.32
N ALA A 43 -17.03 -2.30 -23.94
CA ALA A 43 -17.83 -1.24 -24.54
C ALA A 43 -18.76 -0.51 -23.54
N LEU A 44 -18.79 -0.92 -22.27
CA LEU A 44 -19.64 -0.27 -21.27
C LEU A 44 -19.30 1.22 -21.10
N HIS A 45 -20.29 2.03 -20.78
CA HIS A 45 -20.12 3.41 -20.39
C HIS A 45 -21.18 3.76 -19.34
N ALA A 46 -21.12 4.95 -18.75
CA ALA A 46 -22.05 5.37 -17.70
C ALA A 46 -23.54 5.26 -18.07
N GLY A 47 -23.87 5.35 -19.38
CA GLY A 47 -25.22 5.21 -19.91
C GLY A 47 -25.60 3.81 -20.38
N SER A 48 -24.70 2.83 -20.26
CA SER A 48 -25.01 1.45 -20.65
C SER A 48 -26.03 0.83 -19.70
N PRO A 49 -26.97 0.00 -20.20
CA PRO A 49 -27.95 -0.67 -19.37
C PRO A 49 -27.29 -1.48 -18.23
N GLY A 50 -27.78 -1.28 -17.00
CA GLY A 50 -27.28 -1.98 -15.81
C GLY A 50 -26.02 -1.38 -15.18
N VAL A 51 -25.40 -0.37 -15.78
CA VAL A 51 -24.31 0.37 -15.10
C VAL A 51 -24.92 1.29 -14.04
N GLU A 52 -24.61 1.04 -12.77
CA GLU A 52 -25.14 1.79 -11.63
C GLU A 52 -24.19 2.90 -11.17
N ALA A 53 -22.88 2.75 -11.40
CA ALA A 53 -21.86 3.73 -11.03
C ALA A 53 -20.62 3.61 -11.90
N VAL A 54 -19.89 4.73 -12.03
CA VAL A 54 -18.56 4.80 -12.65
C VAL A 54 -17.63 5.49 -11.66
N HIS A 55 -16.48 4.87 -11.41
CA HIS A 55 -15.42 5.37 -10.56
C HIS A 55 -14.18 5.59 -11.42
N ASP A 56 -13.86 6.85 -11.71
CA ASP A 56 -12.77 7.27 -12.60
C ASP A 56 -11.60 7.93 -11.86
N GLY A 57 -11.59 7.92 -10.53
CA GLY A 57 -10.51 8.50 -9.72
C GLY A 57 -9.17 7.74 -9.75
N GLY A 58 -9.12 6.55 -10.35
CA GLY A 58 -7.92 5.72 -10.43
C GLY A 58 -6.90 6.23 -11.47
N LEU A 59 -5.60 6.22 -11.11
CA LEU A 59 -4.51 6.66 -11.98
C LEU A 59 -4.24 5.71 -13.16
N THR A 60 -4.58 4.43 -12.99
CA THR A 60 -4.26 3.35 -13.94
C THR A 60 -5.49 2.72 -14.59
N ALA A 61 -6.68 2.88 -13.98
CA ALA A 61 -7.90 2.24 -14.41
C ALA A 61 -9.16 3.04 -14.06
N GLU A 62 -10.26 2.71 -14.74
CA GLU A 62 -11.63 3.07 -14.36
C GLU A 62 -12.38 1.82 -13.89
N VAL A 63 -13.34 1.99 -12.98
CA VAL A 63 -14.16 0.88 -12.46
C VAL A 63 -15.64 1.18 -12.65
N LEU A 64 -16.37 0.26 -13.25
CA LEU A 64 -17.83 0.34 -13.40
C LEU A 64 -18.52 -0.66 -12.49
N CYS A 65 -19.56 -0.22 -11.78
CA CYS A 65 -20.49 -1.11 -11.10
C CYS A 65 -21.57 -1.55 -12.11
N LEU A 66 -21.52 -2.81 -12.53
CA LEU A 66 -22.51 -3.41 -13.43
C LEU A 66 -23.46 -4.31 -12.63
N HIS A 67 -24.75 -4.00 -12.65
CA HIS A 67 -25.80 -4.90 -12.21
C HIS A 67 -26.29 -5.76 -13.38
N HIS A 68 -26.08 -7.07 -13.27
CA HIS A 68 -26.52 -8.04 -14.25
C HIS A 68 -27.00 -9.32 -13.57
N ALA A 69 -28.14 -9.85 -14.02
CA ALA A 69 -28.76 -11.08 -13.48
C ALA A 69 -28.89 -11.11 -11.95
N GLY A 70 -29.31 -9.99 -11.34
CA GLY A 70 -29.52 -9.87 -9.89
C GLY A 70 -28.24 -9.76 -9.05
N ARG A 71 -27.08 -9.59 -9.68
CA ARG A 71 -25.78 -9.45 -9.00
C ARG A 71 -25.05 -8.21 -9.49
N ARG A 72 -24.27 -7.59 -8.60
CA ARG A 72 -23.38 -6.49 -8.93
C ARG A 72 -21.96 -6.98 -9.18
N TRP A 73 -21.31 -6.37 -10.15
CA TRP A 73 -19.97 -6.69 -10.61
C TRP A 73 -19.13 -5.42 -10.67
N ALA A 74 -17.87 -5.51 -10.26
CA ALA A 74 -16.88 -4.49 -10.56
C ALA A 74 -16.19 -4.86 -11.87
N VAL A 75 -16.25 -3.96 -12.84
CA VAL A 75 -15.58 -4.08 -14.14
C VAL A 75 -14.47 -3.03 -14.17
N LYS A 76 -13.24 -3.44 -13.84
CA LYS A 76 -12.05 -2.60 -13.89
C LYS A 76 -11.44 -2.65 -15.28
N ARG A 77 -11.23 -1.48 -15.89
CA ARG A 77 -10.63 -1.34 -17.22
C ARG A 77 -9.36 -0.52 -17.13
N ALA A 78 -8.27 -1.06 -17.64
CA ALA A 78 -7.01 -0.34 -17.76
C ALA A 78 -7.20 0.88 -18.67
N ARG A 79 -6.65 2.04 -18.27
CA ARG A 79 -6.62 3.24 -19.10
C ARG A 79 -5.68 3.01 -20.29
N THR A 80 -6.02 3.57 -21.45
CA THR A 80 -5.16 3.54 -22.64
C THR A 80 -3.82 4.24 -22.40
N GLU A 81 -3.80 5.26 -21.53
CA GLU A 81 -2.59 5.95 -21.06
C GLU A 81 -2.52 5.86 -19.53
N CYS A 82 -1.46 5.22 -19.00
CA CYS A 82 -1.19 5.19 -17.57
C CYS A 82 -0.71 6.58 -17.10
N LEU A 83 -1.30 7.11 -16.03
CA LEU A 83 -0.91 8.43 -15.51
C LEU A 83 0.38 8.39 -14.69
N VAL A 84 0.82 7.20 -14.25
CA VAL A 84 2.07 7.00 -13.52
C VAL A 84 3.20 6.68 -14.52
N ARG A 85 4.20 7.55 -14.59
CA ARG A 85 5.29 7.49 -15.58
C ARG A 85 6.59 6.91 -15.00
N ASN A 86 6.51 5.73 -14.41
CA ASN A 86 7.67 4.96 -13.97
C ASN A 86 7.50 3.46 -14.35
N PRO A 87 8.56 2.64 -14.33
CA PRO A 87 8.48 1.23 -14.73
C PRO A 87 7.46 0.40 -13.94
N ASP A 88 7.27 0.69 -12.65
CA ASP A 88 6.27 0.00 -11.82
C ASP A 88 4.84 0.39 -12.22
N GLY A 89 4.62 1.65 -12.62
CA GLY A 89 3.36 2.14 -13.19
C GLY A 89 3.03 1.50 -14.54
N GLU A 90 4.02 1.36 -15.42
CA GLU A 90 3.87 0.69 -16.73
C GLU A 90 3.55 -0.81 -16.60
N THR A 91 4.09 -1.46 -15.57
CA THR A 91 3.90 -2.89 -15.32
C THR A 91 2.78 -3.21 -14.33
N SER A 92 2.19 -2.20 -13.69
CA SER A 92 1.21 -2.33 -12.60
C SER A 92 0.01 -3.21 -12.96
N PHE A 93 -0.57 -3.05 -14.15
CA PHE A 93 -1.74 -3.83 -14.56
C PHE A 93 -1.39 -5.31 -14.81
N LEU A 94 -0.23 -5.60 -15.42
CA LEU A 94 0.27 -6.97 -15.54
C LEU A 94 0.51 -7.58 -14.15
N ASN A 95 1.12 -6.81 -13.24
CA ASN A 95 1.40 -7.27 -11.90
C ASN A 95 0.09 -7.58 -11.14
N GLU A 96 -0.91 -6.71 -11.21
CA GLU A 96 -2.23 -6.93 -10.62
C GLU A 96 -2.86 -8.25 -11.13
N LEU A 97 -2.79 -8.51 -12.45
CA LEU A 97 -3.29 -9.75 -13.02
C LEU A 97 -2.56 -10.99 -12.50
N GLN A 98 -1.23 -10.96 -12.46
CA GLN A 98 -0.41 -12.04 -11.94
C GLN A 98 -0.73 -12.30 -10.46
N ARG A 99 -0.84 -11.23 -9.66
CA ARG A 99 -1.15 -11.32 -8.23
C ARG A 99 -2.54 -11.88 -7.97
N HIS A 100 -3.56 -11.46 -8.71
CA HIS A 100 -4.88 -12.08 -8.58
C HIS A 100 -4.89 -13.56 -8.93
N ALA A 101 -4.18 -13.96 -10.00
CA ALA A 101 -4.08 -15.38 -10.37
C ALA A 101 -3.40 -16.22 -9.28
N GLU A 102 -2.36 -15.69 -8.63
CA GLU A 102 -1.62 -16.36 -7.57
C GLU A 102 -2.35 -16.35 -6.21
N LEU A 103 -3.08 -15.28 -5.88
CA LEU A 103 -3.81 -15.13 -4.61
C LEU A 103 -5.15 -15.86 -4.58
N ALA A 104 -5.84 -15.99 -5.74
CA ALA A 104 -7.13 -16.65 -5.85
C ALA A 104 -7.21 -18.06 -5.20
N PRO A 105 -6.24 -18.98 -5.39
CA PRO A 105 -6.30 -20.30 -4.76
C PRO A 105 -6.11 -20.26 -3.22
N LEU A 106 -5.51 -19.20 -2.68
CA LEU A 106 -5.20 -19.08 -1.24
C LEU A 106 -6.42 -18.68 -0.40
N LYS A 107 -7.42 -18.05 -1.02
CA LYS A 107 -8.68 -17.61 -0.36
C LYS A 107 -8.42 -16.84 0.93
N LEU A 108 -7.46 -15.92 0.90
CA LEU A 108 -7.10 -15.12 2.07
C LEU A 108 -8.28 -14.24 2.51
N PRO A 109 -8.55 -14.13 3.83
CA PRO A 109 -9.59 -13.26 4.33
C PRO A 109 -9.27 -11.81 3.99
N GLY A 110 -10.31 -11.02 3.66
CA GLY A 110 -10.14 -9.59 3.37
C GLY A 110 -9.36 -9.26 2.10
N VAL A 111 -9.11 -10.24 1.22
CA VAL A 111 -8.43 -10.05 -0.07
C VAL A 111 -9.44 -10.25 -1.20
N ALA A 112 -9.57 -9.26 -2.09
CA ALA A 112 -10.48 -9.37 -3.22
C ALA A 112 -10.04 -10.47 -4.20
N SER A 113 -11.01 -11.27 -4.66
CA SER A 113 -10.79 -12.38 -5.59
C SER A 113 -11.59 -12.18 -6.88
N PRO A 114 -11.01 -11.52 -7.90
CA PRO A 114 -11.61 -11.43 -9.21
C PRO A 114 -11.85 -12.80 -9.85
N VAL A 115 -12.83 -12.86 -10.73
CA VAL A 115 -13.22 -14.10 -11.44
C VAL A 115 -12.58 -14.19 -12.82
N TYR A 116 -12.07 -13.08 -13.34
CA TYR A 116 -11.48 -12.99 -14.66
C TYR A 116 -10.52 -11.82 -14.76
N GLY A 117 -9.43 -12.01 -15.49
CA GLY A 117 -8.50 -10.95 -15.86
C GLY A 117 -7.87 -11.22 -17.22
N SER A 118 -7.57 -10.17 -17.98
CA SER A 118 -6.93 -10.26 -19.30
C SER A 118 -6.13 -9.01 -19.63
N LEU A 119 -4.84 -9.21 -19.92
CA LEU A 119 -3.88 -8.14 -20.23
C LEU A 119 -4.24 -7.44 -21.54
N ARG A 120 -4.38 -8.19 -22.63
CA ARG A 120 -4.71 -7.65 -23.97
C ARG A 120 -6.06 -6.95 -23.99
N ASN A 121 -7.00 -7.39 -23.17
CA ASN A 121 -8.30 -6.74 -23.07
C ASN A 121 -8.30 -5.57 -22.09
N GLY A 122 -7.25 -5.40 -21.28
CA GLY A 122 -7.20 -4.38 -20.25
C GLY A 122 -8.33 -4.53 -19.25
N LEU A 123 -8.69 -5.76 -18.86
CA LEU A 123 -9.92 -6.03 -18.11
C LEU A 123 -9.66 -6.88 -16.87
N VAL A 124 -10.21 -6.47 -15.72
CA VAL A 124 -10.38 -7.29 -14.51
C VAL A 124 -11.84 -7.24 -14.09
N VAL A 125 -12.43 -8.40 -13.78
CA VAL A 125 -13.83 -8.49 -13.36
C VAL A 125 -13.93 -9.25 -12.04
N SER A 126 -14.59 -8.64 -11.07
CA SER A 126 -14.84 -9.23 -9.76
C SER A 126 -16.30 -9.05 -9.34
N PRO A 127 -16.79 -9.82 -8.36
CA PRO A 127 -17.98 -9.44 -7.62
C PRO A 127 -17.83 -8.03 -7.05
N TRP A 128 -18.91 -7.27 -7.03
CA TRP A 128 -18.93 -5.94 -6.43
C TRP A 128 -18.84 -6.04 -4.90
N ILE A 129 -17.93 -5.27 -4.31
CA ILE A 129 -17.85 -5.12 -2.85
C ILE A 129 -18.74 -3.94 -2.47
N ALA A 130 -19.85 -4.21 -1.78
CA ALA A 130 -20.77 -3.19 -1.31
C ALA A 130 -20.25 -2.48 -0.05
N GLY A 131 -19.05 -1.89 -0.15
CA GLY A 131 -18.37 -1.24 0.96
C GLY A 131 -18.18 0.26 0.78
N ARG A 132 -17.54 0.88 1.77
CA ARG A 132 -17.13 2.29 1.76
C ARG A 132 -15.64 2.40 2.08
N HIS A 133 -14.98 3.39 1.51
CA HIS A 133 -13.60 3.70 1.89
C HIS A 133 -13.55 4.10 3.37
N PRO A 134 -12.66 3.48 4.19
CA PRO A 134 -12.52 3.87 5.57
C PRO A 134 -11.76 5.20 5.71
N GLY A 135 -12.17 6.01 6.69
CA GLY A 135 -11.39 7.16 7.17
C GLY A 135 -10.33 6.71 8.17
N VAL A 136 -10.30 7.32 9.36
CA VAL A 136 -9.50 6.81 10.48
C VAL A 136 -10.01 5.41 10.86
N LEU A 137 -9.09 4.44 10.91
CA LEU A 137 -9.44 3.04 11.15
C LEU A 137 -9.89 2.86 12.60
N ASN A 138 -11.05 2.24 12.80
CA ASN A 138 -11.41 1.71 14.11
C ASN A 138 -10.66 0.39 14.40
N GLU A 139 -10.76 -0.09 15.64
CA GLU A 139 -10.05 -1.29 16.09
C GLU A 139 -10.31 -2.52 15.21
N ARG A 140 -11.58 -2.77 14.80
CA ARG A 140 -11.93 -3.90 13.93
C ARG A 140 -11.23 -3.78 12.58
N GLN A 141 -11.31 -2.61 11.95
CA GLN A 141 -10.72 -2.37 10.64
C GLN A 141 -9.19 -2.51 10.70
N ALA A 142 -8.55 -1.90 11.70
CA ALA A 142 -7.10 -1.98 11.89
C ALA A 142 -6.64 -3.43 12.11
N ARG A 143 -7.34 -4.18 12.97
CA ARG A 143 -7.06 -5.60 13.21
C ARG A 143 -7.19 -6.43 11.95
N THR A 144 -8.29 -6.27 11.22
CA THR A 144 -8.53 -7.00 9.96
C THR A 144 -7.45 -6.68 8.93
N LEU A 145 -7.05 -5.41 8.81
CA LEU A 145 -6.02 -4.99 7.86
C LEU A 145 -4.65 -5.59 8.18
N LEU A 146 -4.26 -5.56 9.46
CA LEU A 146 -3.02 -6.18 9.93
C LEU A 146 -3.03 -7.69 9.72
N GLU A 147 -4.16 -8.36 9.97
CA GLU A 147 -4.32 -9.80 9.73
C GLU A 147 -4.17 -10.13 8.24
N SER A 148 -4.84 -9.40 7.35
CA SER A 148 -4.69 -9.54 5.89
C SER A 148 -3.25 -9.31 5.44
N GLY A 149 -2.59 -8.26 5.94
CA GLY A 149 -1.19 -7.98 5.63
C GLY A 149 -0.24 -9.09 6.12
N CYS A 150 -0.43 -9.58 7.34
CA CYS A 150 0.37 -10.69 7.86
C CYS A 150 0.10 -12.00 7.10
N ALA A 151 -1.13 -12.24 6.65
CA ALA A 151 -1.46 -13.40 5.82
C ALA A 151 -0.78 -13.34 4.45
N LEU A 152 -0.69 -12.15 3.83
CA LEU A 152 0.07 -11.94 2.61
C LEU A 152 1.55 -12.23 2.81
N ILE A 153 2.16 -11.65 3.86
CA ILE A 153 3.57 -11.90 4.22
C ILE A 153 3.83 -13.39 4.38
N GLU A 154 3.01 -14.08 5.16
CA GLU A 154 3.13 -15.51 5.37
C GLU A 154 3.14 -16.29 4.05
N GLN A 155 2.35 -15.87 3.06
CA GLN A 155 2.29 -16.52 1.75
C GLN A 155 3.39 -16.04 0.77
N GLY A 156 4.27 -15.13 1.18
CA GLY A 156 5.36 -14.59 0.35
C GLY A 156 4.93 -13.47 -0.58
N PHE A 157 3.95 -12.66 -0.15
CA PHE A 157 3.47 -11.49 -0.84
C PHE A 157 3.66 -10.26 0.03
N PHE A 158 4.27 -9.22 -0.52
CA PHE A 158 4.42 -7.93 0.13
C PHE A 158 3.60 -6.90 -0.64
N GLU A 159 2.50 -6.43 -0.04
CA GLU A 159 1.73 -5.30 -0.56
C GLU A 159 2.38 -4.00 -0.11
N TRP A 160 2.58 -3.08 -1.06
CA TRP A 160 3.20 -1.78 -0.81
C TRP A 160 2.17 -0.66 -0.63
N ASP A 161 0.94 -0.83 -1.13
CA ASP A 161 -0.07 0.23 -1.19
C ASP A 161 -1.36 -0.11 -0.43
N TYR A 162 -1.31 0.02 0.90
CA TYR A 162 -2.46 -0.08 1.79
C TYR A 162 -3.30 1.21 1.85
N SER A 163 -3.33 2.02 0.80
CA SER A 163 -4.01 3.32 0.83
C SER A 163 -5.53 3.19 1.00
N ALA A 164 -6.17 4.22 1.54
CA ALA A 164 -7.63 4.27 1.69
C ALA A 164 -8.39 4.01 0.37
N GLY A 165 -7.78 4.41 -0.76
CA GLY A 165 -8.33 4.19 -2.10
C GLY A 165 -8.37 2.72 -2.54
N ASN A 166 -7.62 1.85 -1.87
CA ASN A 166 -7.52 0.41 -2.11
C ASN A 166 -8.23 -0.42 -1.03
N LEU A 167 -9.00 0.25 -0.16
CA LEU A 167 -9.71 -0.36 0.96
C LEU A 167 -11.21 -0.09 0.90
N LEU A 168 -12.02 -1.12 1.13
CA LEU A 168 -13.48 -1.03 1.23
C LEU A 168 -13.95 -1.82 2.45
N ASP A 169 -14.69 -1.16 3.34
CA ASP A 169 -15.34 -1.80 4.47
C ASP A 169 -16.82 -2.03 4.16
N ASP A 170 -17.26 -3.29 4.17
CA ASP A 170 -18.66 -3.66 3.95
C ASP A 170 -19.50 -3.69 5.25
N GLY A 171 -18.88 -3.35 6.38
CA GLY A 171 -19.48 -3.37 7.71
C GLY A 171 -19.24 -4.69 8.47
N GLU A 172 -18.92 -5.77 7.77
CA GLU A 172 -18.49 -7.04 8.38
C GLU A 172 -16.97 -7.13 8.36
N ARG A 173 -16.35 -6.87 7.22
CA ARG A 173 -14.90 -6.97 7.02
C ARG A 173 -14.36 -5.84 6.15
N LEU A 174 -13.07 -5.59 6.35
CA LEU A 174 -12.29 -4.74 5.48
C LEU A 174 -11.72 -5.56 4.32
N TRP A 175 -11.87 -5.05 3.11
CA TRP A 175 -11.36 -5.64 1.88
C TRP A 175 -10.20 -4.80 1.36
N LEU A 176 -9.09 -5.47 1.06
CA LEU A 176 -7.98 -4.98 0.26
C LEU A 176 -8.18 -5.45 -1.18
N TYR A 177 -8.06 -4.52 -2.12
CA TYR A 177 -8.11 -4.75 -3.55
C TYR A 177 -7.07 -3.87 -4.26
N ASP A 178 -6.85 -4.12 -5.55
CA ASP A 178 -5.82 -3.47 -6.36
C ASP A 178 -4.39 -3.87 -5.95
N PHE A 179 -3.93 -5.01 -6.46
CA PHE A 179 -2.61 -5.58 -6.15
C PHE A 179 -1.53 -5.17 -7.16
N GLY A 180 -1.67 -3.98 -7.76
CA GLY A 180 -0.71 -3.44 -8.73
C GLY A 180 0.71 -3.31 -8.16
N TYR A 181 0.83 -3.09 -6.86
CA TYR A 181 2.11 -2.98 -6.13
C TYR A 181 2.32 -4.13 -5.12
N CYS A 182 1.75 -5.31 -5.36
CA CYS A 182 2.02 -6.49 -4.56
C CYS A 182 3.09 -7.35 -5.21
N TYR A 183 4.16 -7.67 -4.48
CA TYR A 183 5.32 -8.37 -5.04
C TYR A 183 5.71 -9.62 -4.25
N ARG A 184 6.28 -10.59 -4.95
CA ARG A 184 6.74 -11.86 -4.39
C ARG A 184 8.07 -11.68 -3.66
N PHE A 185 8.24 -12.43 -2.58
CA PHE A 185 9.50 -12.62 -1.86
C PHE A 185 9.46 -13.96 -1.10
N ASP A 186 10.59 -14.41 -0.56
CA ASP A 186 10.64 -15.60 0.31
C ASP A 186 10.49 -15.19 1.78
N PRO A 187 9.33 -15.39 2.42
CA PRO A 187 9.10 -14.93 3.78
C PRO A 187 9.83 -15.77 4.84
N LEU A 188 10.51 -16.84 4.46
CA LEU A 188 11.32 -17.65 5.38
C LEU A 188 12.75 -17.11 5.48
N THR A 189 13.23 -16.41 4.45
CA THR A 189 14.63 -15.95 4.36
C THR A 189 14.79 -14.45 4.13
N GLN A 190 13.72 -13.75 3.73
CA GLN A 190 13.69 -12.33 3.40
C GLN A 190 12.62 -11.61 4.24
N LEU A 191 12.78 -10.30 4.43
CA LEU A 191 11.86 -9.42 5.18
C LEU A 191 10.78 -8.81 4.28
N ASN A 192 11.13 -8.48 3.04
CA ASN A 192 10.23 -7.90 2.06
C ASN A 192 10.73 -8.13 0.62
N SER A 193 10.08 -7.47 -0.34
CA SER A 193 10.36 -7.60 -1.77
C SER A 193 11.32 -6.54 -2.33
N ALA A 194 11.85 -5.64 -1.49
CA ALA A 194 12.76 -4.57 -1.93
C ALA A 194 14.22 -5.02 -1.91
N GLY A 195 15.04 -4.47 -2.80
CA GLY A 195 16.48 -4.69 -2.81
C GLY A 195 16.83 -6.18 -2.86
N HIS A 196 17.68 -6.64 -1.95
CA HIS A 196 18.00 -8.06 -1.77
C HIS A 196 17.10 -8.78 -0.76
N GLY A 197 16.03 -8.12 -0.31
CA GLY A 197 15.01 -8.65 0.61
C GLY A 197 15.37 -8.53 2.09
N LEU A 198 16.60 -8.12 2.44
CA LEU A 198 17.07 -7.97 3.83
C LEU A 198 17.66 -6.58 4.13
N ASP A 199 18.02 -5.83 3.09
CA ASP A 199 18.72 -4.55 3.12
C ASP A 199 17.80 -3.34 3.35
N HIS A 200 16.49 -3.53 3.26
CA HIS A 200 15.49 -2.50 3.55
C HIS A 200 14.51 -2.93 4.65
N PRO A 201 14.97 -3.27 5.88
CA PRO A 201 14.14 -3.79 6.96
C PRO A 201 13.06 -2.81 7.45
N GLN A 202 13.21 -1.51 7.19
CA GLN A 202 12.23 -0.48 7.56
C GLN A 202 10.89 -0.66 6.84
N HIS A 203 10.85 -1.36 5.71
CA HIS A 203 9.61 -1.63 4.99
C HIS A 203 8.96 -2.90 5.52
N HIS A 204 7.83 -2.71 6.22
CA HIS A 204 7.04 -3.79 6.78
C HIS A 204 5.54 -3.40 6.82
N PRO A 205 4.59 -4.35 6.92
CA PRO A 205 3.16 -4.06 6.78
C PRO A 205 2.62 -2.91 7.65
N ALA A 206 2.97 -2.87 8.94
CA ALA A 206 2.50 -1.79 9.83
C ALA A 206 2.98 -0.40 9.37
N GLU A 207 4.21 -0.28 8.90
CA GLU A 207 4.78 0.98 8.42
C GLU A 207 4.17 1.39 7.07
N ARG A 208 3.89 0.42 6.19
CA ARG A 208 3.14 0.69 4.95
C ARG A 208 1.71 1.15 5.25
N ILE A 209 1.01 0.53 6.19
CA ILE A 209 -0.33 0.96 6.62
C ILE A 209 -0.27 2.36 7.25
N GLU A 210 0.74 2.63 8.07
CA GLU A 210 0.96 3.95 8.68
C GLU A 210 1.14 5.05 7.63
N GLY A 211 2.08 4.84 6.71
CA GLY A 211 2.39 5.76 5.61
C GLY A 211 1.20 5.99 4.69
N ARG A 212 0.70 4.91 4.10
CA ARG A 212 -0.28 4.92 3.00
C ARG A 212 -1.71 5.19 3.47
N HIS A 213 -2.02 4.92 4.75
CA HIS A 213 -3.37 5.09 5.29
C HIS A 213 -3.41 5.95 6.55
N LEU A 214 -2.90 5.46 7.67
CA LEU A 214 -3.21 5.97 9.02
C LEU A 214 -2.93 7.47 9.14
N PHE A 215 -1.70 7.89 8.85
CA PHE A 215 -1.31 9.30 9.00
C PHE A 215 -1.97 10.22 7.97
N GLY A 216 -2.32 9.69 6.80
CA GLY A 216 -3.13 10.43 5.82
C GLY A 216 -4.56 10.64 6.31
N ALA A 217 -5.17 9.61 6.92
CA ALA A 217 -6.53 9.66 7.45
C ALA A 217 -6.64 10.57 8.68
N LEU A 218 -5.68 10.50 9.61
CA LEU A 218 -5.62 11.39 10.78
C LEU A 218 -5.46 12.84 10.35
N LEU A 219 -4.59 13.10 9.36
CA LEU A 219 -4.45 14.42 8.78
C LEU A 219 -5.79 14.89 8.19
N ASP A 220 -6.50 14.04 7.45
CA ASP A 220 -7.79 14.39 6.85
C ASP A 220 -8.92 14.62 7.86
N ALA A 221 -8.94 13.90 8.98
CA ALA A 221 -9.88 14.14 10.07
C ALA A 221 -9.67 15.51 10.74
N GLY A 222 -8.44 16.02 10.74
CA GLY A 222 -8.10 17.26 11.42
C GLY A 222 -8.10 17.11 12.94
N ASP A 223 -7.89 15.88 13.41
CA ASP A 223 -7.75 15.54 14.82
C ASP A 223 -6.63 16.39 15.45
N ASP A 224 -6.80 16.75 16.72
CA ASP A 224 -5.69 17.32 17.49
C ASP A 224 -4.62 16.25 17.77
N ASP A 225 -3.47 16.70 18.27
CA ASP A 225 -2.33 15.80 18.44
C ASP A 225 -2.60 14.71 19.50
N ASP A 226 -3.51 14.94 20.47
CA ASP A 226 -3.87 13.98 21.52
C ASP A 226 -4.80 12.86 20.97
N ASP A 227 -5.78 13.23 20.15
CA ASP A 227 -6.64 12.28 19.45
C ASP A 227 -5.85 11.45 18.43
N ALA A 228 -4.96 12.08 17.66
CA ALA A 228 -4.09 11.39 16.71
C ALA A 228 -3.14 10.40 17.41
N LEU A 229 -2.55 10.81 18.54
CA LEU A 229 -1.72 9.94 19.37
C LEU A 229 -2.52 8.74 19.91
N SER A 230 -3.76 8.95 20.35
CA SER A 230 -4.62 7.88 20.88
C SER A 230 -4.93 6.81 19.82
N HIS A 231 -5.28 7.23 18.60
CA HIS A 231 -5.47 6.32 17.46
C HIS A 231 -4.19 5.56 17.10
N PHE A 232 -3.04 6.25 17.11
CA PHE A 232 -1.75 5.64 16.85
C PHE A 232 -1.36 4.59 17.89
N ILE A 233 -1.53 4.89 19.18
CA ILE A 233 -1.27 3.95 20.28
C ILE A 233 -2.10 2.68 20.09
N ALA A 234 -3.41 2.83 19.85
CA ALA A 234 -4.30 1.68 19.61
C ALA A 234 -3.84 0.85 18.41
N PHE A 235 -3.48 1.51 17.29
CA PHE A 235 -2.95 0.82 16.11
C PHE A 235 -1.65 0.06 16.41
N LYS A 236 -0.67 0.69 17.08
CA LYS A 236 0.63 0.06 17.39
C LYS A 236 0.49 -1.12 18.34
N GLN A 237 -0.43 -1.07 19.30
CA GLN A 237 -0.74 -2.20 20.17
C GLN A 237 -1.23 -3.42 19.36
N LEU A 238 -2.12 -3.20 18.40
CA LEU A 238 -2.60 -4.24 17.49
C LEU A 238 -1.46 -4.76 16.59
N ALA A 239 -0.62 -3.86 16.06
CA ALA A 239 0.50 -4.23 15.22
C ALA A 239 1.52 -5.11 15.96
N ALA A 240 1.83 -4.80 17.22
CA ALA A 240 2.72 -5.62 18.05
C ALA A 240 2.15 -7.03 18.26
N GLN A 241 0.84 -7.15 18.54
CA GLN A 241 0.18 -8.46 18.67
C GLN A 241 0.20 -9.25 17.36
N ALA A 242 -0.07 -8.59 16.23
CA ALA A 242 -0.06 -9.21 14.92
C ALA A 242 1.32 -9.74 14.54
N TYR A 243 2.38 -9.01 14.89
CA TYR A 243 3.77 -9.37 14.55
C TYR A 243 4.29 -10.54 15.37
N GLU A 244 3.88 -10.66 16.63
CA GLU A 244 4.19 -11.86 17.41
C GLU A 244 3.51 -13.10 16.83
N ALA A 245 2.21 -12.98 16.53
CA ALA A 245 1.47 -14.08 15.92
C ALA A 245 2.05 -14.46 14.55
N LEU A 246 2.47 -13.48 13.75
CA LEU A 246 3.15 -13.71 12.47
C LEU A 246 4.49 -14.43 12.66
N ALA A 247 5.32 -13.96 13.59
CA ALA A 247 6.61 -14.58 13.88
C ALA A 247 6.45 -16.05 14.32
N ASP A 248 5.44 -16.36 15.13
CA ASP A 248 5.18 -17.73 15.55
C ASP A 248 4.72 -18.64 14.39
N ARG A 249 3.87 -18.12 13.49
CA ARG A 249 3.48 -18.86 12.27
C ARG A 249 4.67 -19.09 11.34
N LEU A 250 5.52 -18.08 11.14
CA LEU A 250 6.74 -18.18 10.34
C LEU A 250 7.76 -19.15 10.97
N ALA A 251 7.88 -19.15 12.30
CA ALA A 251 8.74 -20.09 13.03
C ALA A 251 8.27 -21.54 12.82
N GLY A 252 6.95 -21.79 12.89
CA GLY A 252 6.36 -23.09 12.58
C GLY A 252 6.62 -23.58 11.15
N ARG A 253 6.98 -22.66 10.24
CA ARG A 253 7.34 -22.94 8.84
C ARG A 253 8.84 -22.95 8.56
N GLY A 254 9.68 -22.79 9.59
CA GLY A 254 11.13 -22.85 9.46
C GLY A 254 11.78 -21.55 8.96
N ALA A 255 11.17 -20.39 9.24
CA ALA A 255 11.80 -19.11 8.94
C ALA A 255 13.12 -18.92 9.71
N THR A 256 14.05 -18.21 9.10
CA THR A 256 15.39 -17.93 9.63
C THR A 256 15.33 -17.04 10.89
N SER A 257 16.37 -17.11 11.71
CA SER A 257 16.50 -16.28 12.90
C SER A 257 16.49 -14.78 12.59
N CYS A 258 16.96 -14.37 11.41
CA CYS A 258 16.90 -12.98 10.95
C CYS A 258 15.45 -12.50 10.81
N VAL A 259 14.61 -13.25 10.09
CA VAL A 259 13.19 -12.92 9.90
C VAL A 259 12.44 -12.94 11.23
N LEU A 260 12.63 -13.98 12.04
CA LEU A 260 11.97 -14.10 13.34
C LEU A 260 12.39 -12.99 14.31
N GLY A 261 13.69 -12.67 14.33
CA GLY A 261 14.27 -11.61 15.13
C GLY A 261 13.74 -10.23 14.74
N HIS A 262 13.53 -9.98 13.44
CA HIS A 262 12.98 -8.73 12.94
C HIS A 262 11.57 -8.46 13.48
N TYR A 263 10.61 -9.36 13.25
CA TYR A 263 9.22 -9.13 13.69
C TYR A 263 9.06 -9.13 15.22
N ARG A 264 9.76 -10.03 15.93
CA ARG A 264 9.74 -10.04 17.41
C ARG A 264 10.42 -8.80 17.99
N GLY A 265 11.52 -8.34 17.38
CA GLY A 265 12.22 -7.13 17.77
C GLY A 265 11.33 -5.89 17.63
N LEU A 266 10.62 -5.74 16.50
CA LEU A 266 9.66 -4.66 16.30
C LEU A 266 8.53 -4.70 17.32
N ALA A 267 7.92 -5.86 17.54
CA ALA A 267 6.84 -6.00 18.52
C ALA A 267 7.29 -5.66 19.96
N ALA A 268 8.47 -6.13 20.36
CA ALA A 268 9.05 -5.85 21.66
C ALA A 268 9.38 -4.36 21.83
N HIS A 269 10.03 -3.76 20.82
CA HIS A 269 10.36 -2.34 20.80
C HIS A 269 9.10 -1.48 20.92
N TRP A 270 8.05 -1.74 20.14
CA TRP A 270 6.80 -0.98 20.23
C TRP A 270 6.14 -1.11 21.58
N ARG A 271 6.11 -2.31 22.19
CA ARG A 271 5.55 -2.47 23.54
C ARG A 271 6.28 -1.66 24.59
N GLN A 272 7.60 -1.63 24.50
CA GLN A 272 8.43 -0.85 25.41
C GLN A 272 8.18 0.65 25.22
N GLU A 273 8.31 1.15 23.99
CA GLU A 273 8.13 2.58 23.70
C GLU A 273 6.71 3.08 23.97
N LEU A 274 5.68 2.25 23.76
CA LEU A 274 4.31 2.58 24.13
C LEU A 274 4.12 2.77 25.64
N ALA A 275 4.93 2.12 26.48
CA ALA A 275 4.91 2.28 27.92
C ALA A 275 5.79 3.45 28.39
N ASP A 276 6.95 3.64 27.76
CA ASP A 276 7.97 4.59 28.21
C ASP A 276 7.79 5.99 27.62
N ALA A 277 7.57 6.08 26.30
CA ALA A 277 7.57 7.34 25.54
C ALA A 277 6.67 7.30 24.29
N PRO A 278 5.35 7.08 24.43
CA PRO A 278 4.45 6.90 23.29
C PRO A 278 4.41 8.10 22.33
N GLY A 279 4.59 9.33 22.85
CA GLY A 279 4.67 10.54 22.02
C GLY A 279 5.89 10.57 21.10
N GLY A 280 7.06 10.14 21.60
CA GLY A 280 8.28 10.04 20.78
C GLY A 280 8.15 8.99 19.69
N LEU A 281 7.55 7.84 20.00
CA LEU A 281 7.25 6.79 19.01
C LEU A 281 6.27 7.28 17.93
N TYR A 282 5.21 7.99 18.33
CA TYR A 282 4.27 8.63 17.40
C TYR A 282 4.98 9.60 16.48
N LEU A 283 5.77 10.52 17.05
CA LEU A 283 6.46 11.55 16.30
C LEU A 283 7.43 10.95 15.28
N ALA A 284 8.16 9.90 15.65
CA ALA A 284 9.06 9.18 14.75
C ALA A 284 8.31 8.50 13.59
N ALA A 285 7.23 7.77 13.89
CA ALA A 285 6.43 7.10 12.88
C ALA A 285 5.73 8.10 11.94
N ALA A 286 5.18 9.19 12.50
CA ALA A 286 4.52 10.25 11.74
C ALA A 286 5.49 10.95 10.80
N TRP A 287 6.69 11.31 11.30
CA TRP A 287 7.74 11.91 10.48
C TRP A 287 8.14 11.02 9.32
N GLN A 288 8.44 9.74 9.59
CA GLN A 288 8.79 8.77 8.55
C GLN A 288 7.66 8.63 7.51
N ALA A 289 6.42 8.42 7.98
CA ALA A 289 5.25 8.25 7.13
C ALA A 289 5.00 9.47 6.24
N HIS A 290 5.04 10.68 6.79
CA HIS A 290 4.83 11.90 6.01
C HIS A 290 5.98 12.19 5.06
N SER A 291 7.23 11.96 5.46
CA SER A 291 8.38 12.19 4.58
C SER A 291 8.42 11.19 3.42
N SER A 292 8.20 9.90 3.68
CA SER A 292 8.23 8.85 2.64
C SER A 292 7.14 9.07 1.60
N ASP A 293 5.90 9.31 2.02
CA ASP A 293 4.80 9.55 1.07
C ASP A 293 5.03 10.83 0.24
N LEU A 294 5.56 11.89 0.86
CA LEU A 294 5.92 13.11 0.13
C LEU A 294 7.02 12.84 -0.91
N ASP A 295 8.03 12.03 -0.59
CA ASP A 295 9.06 11.64 -1.56
C ASP A 295 8.49 10.79 -2.69
N ASP A 296 7.57 9.88 -2.38
CA ASP A 296 6.90 9.04 -3.39
C ASP A 296 6.06 9.90 -4.36
N ASP A 297 5.24 10.81 -3.83
CA ASP A 297 4.40 11.69 -4.64
C ASP A 297 5.22 12.67 -5.51
N LEU A 298 6.32 13.20 -4.98
CA LEU A 298 7.23 14.08 -5.72
C LEU A 298 7.91 13.32 -6.88
N ARG A 299 8.45 12.13 -6.61
CA ARG A 299 9.07 11.28 -7.63
C ARG A 299 8.08 10.85 -8.71
N GLY A 300 6.86 10.52 -8.30
CA GLY A 300 5.77 10.13 -9.19
C GLY A 300 5.10 11.28 -9.95
N ARG A 301 5.37 12.53 -9.55
CA ARG A 301 4.65 13.74 -10.01
C ARG A 301 3.13 13.59 -9.90
N SER A 302 2.70 12.98 -8.79
CA SER A 302 1.30 12.64 -8.50
C SER A 302 0.79 13.39 -7.27
N CYS A 303 1.27 14.62 -7.07
CA CYS A 303 0.98 15.38 -5.85
C CYS A 303 -0.51 15.73 -5.77
N THR A 304 -1.08 15.58 -4.58
CA THR A 304 -2.48 15.86 -4.27
C THR A 304 -2.59 16.96 -3.21
N PRO A 305 -3.79 17.50 -2.91
CA PRO A 305 -3.97 18.35 -1.74
C PRO A 305 -3.44 17.74 -0.44
N ARG A 306 -3.55 16.41 -0.26
CA ARG A 306 -3.00 15.72 0.91
C ARG A 306 -1.48 15.80 0.95
N THR A 307 -0.80 15.68 -0.18
CA THR A 307 0.67 15.81 -0.29
C THR A 307 1.16 17.15 0.27
N LEU A 308 0.48 18.26 -0.06
CA LEU A 308 0.79 19.58 0.48
C LEU A 308 0.60 19.64 2.00
N ARG A 309 -0.49 19.05 2.51
CA ARG A 309 -0.73 18.99 3.96
C ARG A 309 0.35 18.20 4.69
N ARG A 310 0.87 17.10 4.11
CA ARG A 310 2.02 16.36 4.67
C ARG A 310 3.28 17.23 4.74
N ALA A 311 3.57 17.99 3.68
CA ALA A 311 4.71 18.91 3.67
C ALA A 311 4.58 20.00 4.75
N LEU A 312 3.38 20.55 4.94
CA LEU A 312 3.10 21.52 6.00
C LEU A 312 3.22 20.91 7.40
N TRP A 313 2.73 19.67 7.59
CA TRP A 313 2.88 18.95 8.84
C TRP A 313 4.36 18.76 9.20
N LEU A 314 5.21 18.34 8.26
CA LEU A 314 6.65 18.17 8.49
C LEU A 314 7.33 19.48 8.91
N GLN A 315 6.96 20.60 8.28
CA GLN A 315 7.49 21.91 8.66
C GLN A 315 7.03 22.34 10.06
N ARG A 316 5.76 22.08 10.42
CA ARG A 316 5.22 22.37 11.75
C ARG A 316 5.93 21.53 12.81
N ALA A 317 5.99 20.21 12.61
CA ALA A 317 6.66 19.27 13.51
C ALA A 317 8.13 19.65 13.74
N LEU A 318 8.86 20.07 12.70
CA LEU A 318 10.24 20.52 12.87
C LEU A 318 10.33 21.82 13.70
N ARG A 319 9.43 22.78 13.52
CA ARG A 319 9.45 24.05 14.27
C ARG A 319 9.11 23.85 15.75
N GLU A 320 8.19 22.95 16.04
CA GLU A 320 7.63 22.75 17.38
C GLU A 320 8.38 21.66 18.18
N HIS A 321 8.88 20.62 17.51
CA HIS A 321 9.42 19.41 18.13
C HIS A 321 10.84 19.04 17.66
N ALA A 322 11.65 20.01 17.20
CA ALA A 322 12.99 19.73 16.64
C ALA A 322 13.89 18.88 17.56
N ALA A 323 13.92 19.22 18.85
CA ALA A 323 14.74 18.52 19.84
C ALA A 323 14.26 17.07 20.03
N GLU A 324 12.94 16.86 20.05
CA GLU A 324 12.34 15.54 20.23
C GLU A 324 12.54 14.66 18.98
N LEU A 325 12.34 15.20 17.78
CA LEU A 325 12.62 14.53 16.50
C LEU A 325 14.06 13.99 16.43
N ARG A 326 15.01 14.76 16.97
CA ARG A 326 16.42 14.35 17.05
C ARG A 326 16.65 13.30 18.13
N ALA A 327 16.02 13.45 19.29
CA ALA A 327 16.16 12.53 20.41
C ALA A 327 15.56 11.15 20.13
N CYS A 328 14.40 11.08 19.48
CA CYS A 328 13.74 9.82 19.13
C CYS A 328 14.26 9.19 17.82
N GLY A 329 15.23 9.82 17.15
CA GLY A 329 15.83 9.27 15.94
C GLY A 329 14.90 9.27 14.71
N ALA A 330 13.90 10.15 14.67
CA ALA A 330 12.94 10.24 13.57
C ALA A 330 13.59 10.65 12.23
N LEU A 331 14.66 11.44 12.30
CA LEU A 331 15.31 12.03 11.13
C LEU A 331 16.19 10.99 10.41
N SER A 332 16.14 11.00 9.07
CA SER A 332 17.10 10.25 8.26
C SER A 332 18.53 10.70 8.59
N PRO A 333 19.57 9.85 8.39
CA PRO A 333 20.96 10.28 8.62
C PRO A 333 21.34 11.56 7.88
N ALA A 334 20.81 11.75 6.67
CA ALA A 334 21.04 12.94 5.86
C ALA A 334 20.36 14.19 6.43
N ASP A 335 19.15 14.06 7.01
CA ASP A 335 18.43 15.18 7.61
C ASP A 335 18.94 15.50 9.02
N ALA A 336 19.33 14.48 9.79
CA ALA A 336 19.93 14.63 11.11
C ALA A 336 21.24 15.42 11.06
N ALA A 337 22.00 15.33 9.96
CA ALA A 337 23.23 16.06 9.72
C ALA A 337 23.04 17.55 9.43
N LEU A 338 21.82 18.00 9.11
CA LEU A 338 21.50 19.40 8.86
C LEU A 338 21.20 20.14 10.16
N SER A 339 21.37 21.47 10.15
CA SER A 339 20.76 22.33 11.17
C SER A 339 19.25 22.42 10.97
N ASP A 340 18.50 22.75 12.01
CA ASP A 340 17.04 22.87 11.93
C ASP A 340 16.61 23.90 10.87
N ALA A 341 17.35 25.01 10.73
CA ALA A 341 17.10 26.01 9.70
C ALA A 341 17.32 25.47 8.27
N ALA A 342 18.39 24.69 8.06
CA ALA A 342 18.69 24.10 6.76
C ALA A 342 17.69 22.99 6.39
N LEU A 343 17.29 22.17 7.36
CA LEU A 343 16.26 21.15 7.16
C LEU A 343 14.90 21.80 6.87
N LEU A 344 14.53 22.87 7.58
CA LEU A 344 13.31 23.61 7.30
C LEU A 344 13.31 24.20 5.89
N GLN A 345 14.43 24.77 5.44
CA GLN A 345 14.57 25.27 4.07
C GLN A 345 14.36 24.17 3.03
N ARG A 346 14.92 22.98 3.26
CA ARG A 346 14.71 21.81 2.39
C ARG A 346 13.23 21.40 2.34
N LEU A 347 12.54 21.38 3.49
CA LEU A 347 11.11 21.06 3.54
C LEU A 347 10.25 22.09 2.81
N CYS A 348 10.58 23.39 2.93
CA CYS A 348 9.92 24.45 2.16
C CYS A 348 10.14 24.28 0.65
N GLN A 349 11.33 23.86 0.23
CA GLN A 349 11.61 23.58 -1.18
C GLN A 349 10.77 22.39 -1.70
N ARG A 350 10.68 21.30 -0.92
CA ARG A 350 9.84 20.14 -1.25
C ARG A 350 8.36 20.52 -1.35
N GLU A 351 7.87 21.40 -0.48
CA GLU A 351 6.50 21.93 -0.58
C GLU A 351 6.29 22.71 -1.88
N LEU A 352 7.23 23.58 -2.26
CA LEU A 352 7.16 24.35 -3.51
C LEU A 352 7.14 23.42 -4.74
N GLU A 353 7.96 22.38 -4.74
CA GLU A 353 7.97 21.36 -5.79
C GLU A 353 6.64 20.61 -5.85
N ALA A 354 6.08 20.21 -4.70
CA ALA A 354 4.79 19.53 -4.64
C ALA A 354 3.65 20.40 -5.21
N ARG A 355 3.69 21.73 -5.01
CA ARG A 355 2.73 22.66 -5.63
C ARG A 355 2.85 22.70 -7.16
N GLN A 356 4.05 22.51 -7.71
CA GLN A 356 4.27 22.49 -9.16
C GLN A 356 3.75 21.20 -9.83
N HIS A 357 3.64 20.12 -9.05
CA HIS A 357 3.18 18.81 -9.51
C HIS A 357 1.76 18.46 -9.04
N GLN A 358 1.00 19.43 -8.52
CA GLN A 358 -0.36 19.19 -8.04
C GLN A 358 -1.31 18.89 -9.22
N LEU A 359 -2.04 17.77 -9.09
CA LEU A 359 -3.05 17.31 -10.05
C LEU A 359 -4.39 18.04 -9.94
#